data_AF-A0A2Z6ULA0-F1
#
_entry.id   AF-A0A2Z6ULA0-F1
#
_cell.length_a   1.000
_cell.length_b   1.000
_cell.length_c   1.000
_cell.angle_alpha   90.00
_cell.angle_beta   90.00
_cell.angle_gamma   90.00
#
_symmetry.space_group_name_H-M   'P 1'
#
loop_
_entity.id
_entity.type
_entity.pdbx_description
1 polymer ?
#
loop_
_entity_poly.entity_id
_entity_poly.type
_entity_poly.pdbx_seq_one_letter_code
_entity_poly.pdbx_strand_id
1 'polypeptide(L)'
;MAVALFASRDIDNNFPYQLRGFEITGQIRRIYLDELIDSPTPSLGLGIIQLIVATPQLAQQRGKPLLEKAIAEIDDLVFQQKVVELIERTLAYKFTNLSRTELEAMFGLDDLRQTRLYQEAKEEGREEGREEAKTEAITGLLALGLSIEQIATALQLEPTKVQETAARLSSQN
;
A
#
# COMPACT_ATOMS: atom_id res chain seq x y z
N MET A 1 -25.32 4.65 22.40
CA MET A 1 -24.36 5.74 22.15
C MET A 1 -23.73 5.49 20.81
N ALA A 2 -23.81 6.45 19.89
CA ALA A 2 -23.23 6.38 18.55
C ALA A 2 -22.01 7.30 18.44
N VAL A 3 -21.12 6.99 17.50
CA VAL A 3 -19.91 7.77 17.23
C VAL A 3 -19.91 8.20 15.78
N ALA A 4 -19.64 9.48 15.54
CA ALA A 4 -19.38 10.02 14.21
C ALA A 4 -17.89 10.37 14.10
N LEU A 5 -17.24 9.79 13.09
CA LEU A 5 -15.81 9.97 12.83
C LEU A 5 -15.62 10.90 11.64
N PHE A 6 -14.82 11.94 11.82
CA PHE A 6 -14.45 12.91 10.79
C PHE A 6 -12.94 12.96 10.67
N ALA A 7 -12.42 13.10 9.44
CA ALA A 7 -10.97 13.24 9.23
C ALA A 7 -10.42 14.52 9.89
N SER A 8 -11.15 15.64 9.76
CA SER A 8 -10.86 16.93 10.39
C SER A 8 -12.13 17.74 10.65
N ARG A 9 -12.04 18.83 11.42
CA ARG A 9 -13.18 19.74 11.64
C ARG A 9 -13.67 20.40 10.36
N ASP A 10 -12.77 20.66 9.42
CA ASP A 10 -13.09 21.42 8.20
C ASP A 10 -14.05 20.67 7.26
N ILE A 11 -14.17 19.35 7.41
CA ILE A 11 -15.08 18.51 6.63
C ILE A 11 -16.37 18.14 7.38
N ASP A 12 -16.53 18.60 8.61
CA ASP A 12 -17.75 18.40 9.41
C ASP A 12 -18.83 19.40 9.00
N ASN A 13 -19.70 18.98 8.09
CA ASN A 13 -20.79 19.79 7.54
C ASN A 13 -22.04 19.87 8.45
N ASN A 14 -21.89 19.61 9.75
CA ASN A 14 -22.97 19.43 10.73
C ASN A 14 -23.89 18.24 10.43
N PHE A 15 -24.59 17.77 11.47
CA PHE A 15 -25.56 16.71 11.29
C PHE A 15 -26.82 17.22 10.56
N PRO A 16 -27.43 16.39 9.70
CA PRO A 16 -28.76 16.63 9.18
C PRO A 16 -29.77 16.95 10.30
N TYR A 17 -30.79 17.75 9.99
CA TYR A 17 -31.78 18.19 10.99
C TYR A 17 -32.40 17.03 11.79
N GLN A 18 -32.63 15.89 11.12
CA GLN A 18 -33.19 14.68 11.69
C GLN A 18 -32.29 14.07 12.79
N LEU A 19 -30.99 14.34 12.78
CA LEU A 19 -30.01 13.80 13.71
C LEU A 19 -29.58 14.80 14.79
N ARG A 20 -29.93 16.09 14.67
CA ARG A 20 -29.56 17.13 15.66
C ARG A 20 -30.09 16.85 17.06
N GLY A 21 -31.27 16.24 17.19
CA GLY A 21 -31.82 15.87 18.50
C GLY A 21 -30.94 14.86 19.24
N PHE A 22 -30.28 13.95 18.53
CA PHE A 22 -29.37 12.95 19.10
C PHE A 22 -28.02 13.55 19.50
N GLU A 23 -27.58 14.60 18.81
CA GLU A 23 -26.41 15.38 19.22
C GLU A 23 -26.68 16.14 20.54
N ILE A 24 -27.78 16.90 20.60
CA ILE A 24 -28.14 17.72 21.77
C ILE A 24 -28.31 16.86 23.03
N THR A 25 -28.86 15.66 22.88
CA THR A 25 -29.08 14.71 23.97
C THR A 25 -27.84 13.88 24.32
N GLY A 26 -26.70 14.11 23.66
CA GLY A 26 -25.44 13.40 23.92
C GLY A 26 -25.43 11.95 23.43
N GLN A 27 -26.38 11.56 22.59
CA GLN A 27 -26.49 10.21 22.05
C GLN A 27 -25.52 9.97 20.88
N ILE A 28 -25.05 11.03 20.22
CA ILE A 28 -23.98 11.00 19.22
C ILE A 28 -22.76 11.77 19.75
N ARG A 29 -21.59 11.13 19.72
CA ARG A 29 -20.29 11.76 20.01
C ARG A 29 -19.53 11.99 18.71
N ARG A 30 -19.01 13.20 18.50
CA ARG A 30 -18.07 13.51 17.41
C ARG A 30 -16.64 13.21 17.81
N ILE A 31 -15.88 12.63 16.88
CA ILE A 31 -14.45 12.38 17.01
C ILE A 31 -13.79 12.85 15.72
N TYR A 32 -12.76 13.70 15.86
CA TYR A 32 -11.96 14.21 14.74
C TYR A 32 -10.60 13.49 14.76
N LEU A 33 -10.25 12.81 13.66
CA LEU A 33 -9.07 11.93 13.63
C LEU A 33 -7.76 12.70 13.76
N ASP A 34 -7.69 13.90 13.20
CA ASP A 34 -6.57 14.85 13.32
C ASP A 34 -6.42 15.47 14.72
N GLU A 35 -7.40 15.33 15.61
CA GLU A 35 -7.31 15.78 17.01
C GLU A 35 -6.88 14.66 17.96
N LEU A 36 -6.81 13.43 17.47
CA LEU A 36 -6.42 12.26 18.27
C LEU A 36 -4.90 12.14 18.47
N ILE A 37 -4.12 13.16 18.12
CA ILE A 37 -2.66 13.06 17.90
C ILE A 37 -1.83 12.99 19.20
N ASP A 38 -2.42 13.35 20.36
CA ASP A 38 -1.67 13.62 21.60
C ASP A 38 -1.85 12.60 22.72
N SER A 39 -2.30 11.37 22.43
CA SER A 39 -2.23 10.32 23.44
C SER A 39 -0.79 9.78 23.52
N PRO A 40 -0.06 9.93 24.65
CA PRO A 40 1.32 9.43 24.77
C PRO A 40 1.41 7.91 24.77
N THR A 41 0.31 7.20 25.06
CA THR A 41 0.21 5.73 25.03
C THR A 41 -1.11 5.30 24.36
N PRO A 42 -1.22 5.49 23.04
CA PRO A 42 -2.46 5.20 22.32
C PRO A 42 -2.76 3.70 22.36
N SER A 43 -4.04 3.31 22.38
CA SER A 43 -4.43 1.92 22.09
C SER A 43 -3.95 1.52 20.69
N LEU A 44 -3.86 0.23 20.38
CA LEU A 44 -3.39 -0.25 19.07
C LEU A 44 -4.19 0.39 17.91
N GLY A 45 -5.52 0.37 17.99
CA GLY A 45 -6.39 0.99 16.99
C GLY A 45 -6.17 2.50 16.85
N LEU A 46 -5.98 3.20 17.98
CA LEU A 46 -5.70 4.65 17.95
C LEU A 46 -4.33 4.93 17.34
N GLY A 47 -3.33 4.08 17.61
CA GLY A 47 -2.00 4.19 17.02
C GLY A 47 -2.01 4.02 15.50
N ILE A 48 -2.83 3.11 14.96
CA ILE A 48 -3.01 2.95 13.51
C ILE A 48 -3.62 4.21 12.89
N ILE A 49 -4.68 4.76 13.48
CA ILE A 49 -5.28 6.01 13.01
C ILE A 49 -4.29 7.17 13.06
N GLN A 50 -3.56 7.32 14.17
CA GLN A 50 -2.51 8.33 14.31
C GLN A 50 -1.44 8.14 13.24
N LEU A 51 -1.08 6.91 12.89
CA LEU A 51 -0.11 6.63 11.84
C LEU A 51 -0.61 7.08 10.47
N ILE A 52 -1.89 6.92 10.15
CA ILE A 52 -2.48 7.37 8.87
C ILE A 52 -2.33 8.89 8.72
N VAL A 53 -2.68 9.66 9.76
CA VAL A 53 -2.63 11.14 9.72
C VAL A 53 -1.27 11.74 10.07
N ALA A 54 -0.31 10.95 10.56
CA ALA A 54 1.00 11.43 10.97
C ALA A 54 1.83 12.01 9.81
N THR A 55 2.70 12.96 10.12
CA THR A 55 3.79 13.37 9.23
C THR A 55 4.81 12.22 9.06
N PRO A 56 5.64 12.21 7.99
CA PRO A 56 6.68 11.19 7.83
C PRO A 56 7.59 11.06 9.07
N GLN A 57 7.95 12.19 9.71
CA GLN A 57 8.80 12.18 10.90
C GLN A 57 8.12 11.49 12.09
N LEU A 58 6.85 11.80 12.34
CA LEU A 58 6.08 11.15 13.41
C LEU A 58 5.83 9.68 13.12
N ALA A 59 5.57 9.33 11.86
CA ALA A 59 5.38 7.95 11.44
C ALA A 59 6.66 7.11 11.59
N GLN A 60 7.83 7.69 11.32
CA GLN A 60 9.12 7.04 11.58
C GLN A 60 9.29 6.71 13.07
N GLN A 61 8.92 7.64 13.95
CA GLN A 61 9.04 7.44 15.40
C GLN A 61 8.00 6.44 15.96
N ARG A 62 6.79 6.42 15.39
CA ARG A 62 5.65 5.64 15.91
C ARG A 62 5.47 4.28 15.24
N GLY A 63 5.98 4.09 14.02
CA GLY A 63 5.73 2.90 13.20
C GLY A 63 6.24 1.61 13.84
N LYS A 64 7.53 1.59 14.22
CA LYS A 64 8.14 0.40 14.86
C LYS A 64 7.49 0.05 16.20
N PRO A 65 7.30 0.99 17.16
CA PRO A 65 6.57 0.69 18.39
C PRO A 65 5.16 0.14 18.16
N LEU A 66 4.46 0.60 17.11
CA LEU A 66 3.12 0.13 16.80
C LEU A 66 3.11 -1.31 16.27
N LEU A 67 4.09 -1.67 15.44
CA LEU A 67 4.29 -3.04 14.96
C LEU A 67 4.58 -4.00 16.12
N GLU A 68 5.52 -3.63 16.99
CA GLU A 68 5.87 -4.41 18.19
C GLU A 68 4.65 -4.59 19.10
N LYS A 69 3.85 -3.53 19.26
CA LYS A 69 2.59 -3.58 20.02
C LYS A 69 1.56 -4.52 19.40
N ALA A 70 1.40 -4.50 18.07
CA ALA A 70 0.48 -5.40 17.38
C ALA A 70 0.85 -6.87 17.60
N ILE A 71 2.16 -7.18 17.55
CA ILE A 71 2.69 -8.53 17.76
C ILE A 71 2.52 -8.96 19.23
N ALA A 72 2.72 -8.05 20.17
CA ALA A 72 2.66 -8.36 21.60
C ALA A 72 1.23 -8.45 22.17
N GLU A 73 0.27 -7.69 21.64
CA GLU A 73 -1.08 -7.57 22.22
C GLU A 73 -2.15 -8.45 21.56
N ILE A 74 -1.85 -9.09 20.42
CA ILE A 74 -2.82 -9.91 19.67
C ILE A 74 -2.42 -11.39 19.71
N ASP A 75 -3.22 -12.22 20.39
CA ASP A 75 -2.99 -13.67 20.45
C ASP A 75 -3.40 -14.42 19.17
N ASP A 76 -4.46 -13.96 18.50
CA ASP A 76 -4.90 -14.56 17.23
C ASP A 76 -3.91 -14.21 16.11
N LEU A 77 -3.07 -15.17 15.76
CA LEU A 77 -2.04 -15.02 14.74
C LEU A 77 -2.58 -14.56 13.38
N VAL A 78 -3.79 -15.00 12.99
CA VAL A 78 -4.38 -14.60 11.70
C VAL A 78 -4.82 -13.14 11.74
N PHE A 79 -5.43 -12.72 12.84
CA PHE A 79 -5.80 -11.33 13.03
C PHE A 79 -4.57 -10.43 13.20
N GLN A 80 -3.56 -10.89 13.94
CA GLN A 80 -2.29 -10.22 14.14
C GLN A 80 -1.62 -9.93 12.80
N GLN A 81 -1.50 -10.94 11.91
CA GLN A 81 -0.93 -10.77 10.58
C GLN A 81 -1.65 -9.70 9.76
N LYS A 82 -2.99 -9.68 9.78
CA LYS A 82 -3.78 -8.66 9.07
C LYS A 82 -3.54 -7.25 9.61
N VAL A 83 -3.38 -7.12 10.93
CA VAL A 83 -3.11 -5.82 11.58
C VAL A 83 -1.70 -5.33 11.25
N VAL A 84 -0.70 -6.22 11.30
CA VAL A 84 0.68 -5.92 10.91
C VAL A 84 0.73 -5.48 9.44
N GLU A 85 0.10 -6.23 8.54
CA GLU A 85 0.03 -5.90 7.11
C GLU A 85 -0.62 -4.53 6.84
N LEU A 86 -1.65 -4.16 7.61
CA LEU A 86 -2.28 -2.84 7.54
C LEU A 86 -1.30 -1.72 7.96
N ILE A 87 -0.54 -1.94 9.04
CA ILE A 87 0.46 -0.96 9.52
C ILE A 87 1.56 -0.79 8.47
N GLU A 88 2.09 -1.89 7.95
CA GLU A 88 3.12 -1.90 6.90
C GLU A 88 2.67 -1.16 5.64
N ARG A 89 1.45 -1.44 5.17
CA ARG A 89 0.88 -0.77 4.00
C ARG A 89 0.73 0.73 4.23
N THR A 90 0.32 1.13 5.43
CA THR A 90 0.21 2.54 5.82
C THR A 90 1.58 3.24 5.80
N LEU A 91 2.63 2.56 6.26
CA LEU A 91 4.00 3.05 6.19
C LEU A 91 4.50 3.17 4.75
N ALA A 92 4.32 2.12 3.93
CA ALA A 92 4.72 2.13 2.52
C ALA A 92 4.10 3.30 1.74
N TYR A 93 2.81 3.56 1.94
CA TYR A 93 2.15 4.71 1.31
C TYR A 93 2.67 6.07 1.77
N LYS A 94 3.19 6.16 3.00
CA LYS A 94 3.69 7.43 3.55
C LYS A 94 5.13 7.73 3.13
N PHE A 95 5.91 6.70 2.83
CA PHE A 95 7.32 6.82 2.42
C PHE A 95 7.53 6.35 0.98
N THR A 96 6.82 6.97 0.04
CA THR A 96 6.86 6.61 -1.40
C THR A 96 8.24 6.73 -2.04
N ASN A 97 9.13 7.51 -1.44
CA ASN A 97 10.48 7.77 -1.95
C ASN A 97 11.53 6.81 -1.39
N LEU A 98 11.18 5.99 -0.38
CA LEU A 98 12.07 4.99 0.16
C LEU A 98 11.93 3.70 -0.61
N SER A 99 13.07 3.10 -0.95
CA SER A 99 13.09 1.74 -1.43
C SER A 99 12.61 0.78 -0.33
N ARG A 100 12.19 -0.41 -0.76
CA ARG A 100 11.76 -1.47 0.16
C ARG A 100 12.81 -1.78 1.22
N THR A 101 14.07 -1.92 0.82
CA THR A 101 15.17 -2.25 1.73
C THR A 101 15.40 -1.16 2.78
N GLU A 102 15.22 0.11 2.40
CA GLU A 102 15.32 1.24 3.32
C GLU A 102 14.15 1.26 4.31
N LEU A 103 12.93 0.95 3.85
CA LEU A 103 11.78 0.77 4.72
C LEU A 103 11.97 -0.38 5.72
N GLU A 104 12.48 -1.52 5.24
CA GLU A 104 12.79 -2.70 6.06
C GLU A 104 13.79 -2.35 7.17
N ALA A 105 14.90 -1.72 6.80
CA ALA A 105 15.93 -1.29 7.73
C ALA A 105 15.43 -0.25 8.74
N MET A 106 14.62 0.71 8.28
CA MET A 106 14.12 1.80 9.12
C MET A 106 13.14 1.31 10.20
N PHE A 107 12.31 0.31 9.89
CA PHE A 107 11.29 -0.18 10.80
C PHE A 107 11.62 -1.52 11.46
N GLY A 108 12.77 -2.14 11.14
CA GLY A 108 13.15 -3.45 11.68
C GLY A 108 12.21 -4.55 11.20
N LEU A 109 11.74 -4.41 9.96
CA LEU A 109 10.70 -5.21 9.35
C LEU A 109 11.27 -6.44 8.63
N ASP A 110 12.30 -7.10 9.16
CA ASP A 110 12.96 -8.23 8.49
C ASP A 110 12.00 -9.40 8.15
N ASP A 111 10.85 -9.46 8.84
CA ASP A 111 9.77 -10.43 8.62
C ASP A 111 8.73 -10.01 7.55
N LEU A 112 8.85 -8.81 6.96
CA LEU A 112 8.00 -8.35 5.86
C LEU A 112 7.92 -9.36 4.72
N ARG A 113 8.97 -10.17 4.53
CA ARG A 113 9.06 -11.20 3.48
C ARG A 113 8.00 -12.29 3.60
N GLN A 114 7.43 -12.46 4.78
CA GLN A 114 6.41 -13.46 5.06
C GLN A 114 4.99 -12.91 4.94
N THR A 115 4.80 -11.59 4.79
CA THR A 115 3.46 -11.02 4.70
C THR A 115 2.84 -11.29 3.33
N ARG A 116 1.52 -11.42 3.30
CA ARG A 116 0.79 -11.75 2.06
C ARG A 116 0.96 -10.66 1.01
N LEU A 117 0.86 -9.40 1.41
CA LEU A 117 1.21 -8.24 0.59
C LEU A 117 2.60 -8.35 -0.05
N TYR A 118 3.61 -8.83 0.69
CA TYR A 118 4.95 -9.00 0.14
C TYR A 118 4.98 -10.04 -0.97
N GLN A 119 4.29 -11.16 -0.78
CA GLN A 119 4.24 -12.24 -1.77
C GLN A 119 3.48 -11.82 -3.02
N GLU A 120 2.36 -11.11 -2.85
CA GLU A 120 1.55 -10.56 -3.96
C GLU A 120 2.36 -9.54 -4.78
N ALA A 121 2.96 -8.54 -4.13
CA ALA A 121 3.80 -7.54 -4.81
C ALA A 121 5.03 -8.15 -5.50
N LYS A 122 5.59 -9.23 -4.91
CA LYS A 122 6.73 -9.95 -5.51
C LYS A 122 6.31 -10.76 -6.74
N GLU A 123 5.15 -11.41 -6.71
CA GLU A 123 4.66 -12.16 -7.87
C GLU A 123 4.26 -11.22 -9.01
N GLU A 124 3.58 -10.10 -8.69
CA GLU A 124 3.24 -9.05 -9.65
C GLU A 124 4.51 -8.50 -10.35
N GLY A 125 5.53 -8.09 -9.58
CA GLY A 125 6.78 -7.61 -10.16
C GLY A 125 7.54 -8.67 -10.97
N ARG A 126 7.34 -9.96 -10.67
CA ARG A 126 7.92 -11.07 -11.45
C ARG A 126 7.18 -11.29 -12.76
N GLU A 127 5.87 -11.06 -12.79
CA GLU A 127 5.06 -11.11 -13.99
C GLU A 127 5.37 -9.92 -14.91
N GLU A 128 5.42 -8.70 -14.35
CA GLU A 128 5.83 -7.49 -15.06
C GLU A 128 7.23 -7.63 -15.66
N GLY A 129 8.23 -8.02 -14.86
CA GLY A 129 9.61 -8.18 -15.34
C GLY A 129 9.76 -9.26 -16.44
N ARG A 130 8.87 -10.26 -16.48
CA ARG A 130 8.86 -11.24 -17.58
C ARG A 130 8.29 -10.65 -18.86
N GLU A 131 7.23 -9.85 -18.78
CA GLU A 131 6.66 -9.20 -19.95
C GLU A 131 7.57 -8.09 -20.47
N GLU A 132 8.25 -7.36 -19.59
CA GLU A 132 9.31 -6.40 -19.95
C GLU A 132 10.48 -7.12 -20.63
N ALA A 133 11.02 -8.18 -20.04
CA ALA A 133 12.13 -8.94 -20.65
C ALA A 133 11.77 -9.52 -22.03
N LYS A 134 10.53 -9.99 -22.23
CA LYS A 134 10.04 -10.42 -23.55
C LYS A 134 9.98 -9.25 -24.53
N THR A 135 9.50 -8.10 -24.09
CA THR A 135 9.38 -6.88 -24.91
C THR A 135 10.76 -6.35 -25.31
N GLU A 136 11.70 -6.28 -24.37
CA GLU A 136 13.08 -5.90 -24.64
C GLU A 136 13.76 -6.89 -25.59
N ALA A 137 13.56 -8.20 -25.39
CA ALA A 137 14.09 -9.23 -26.28
C ALA A 137 13.53 -9.10 -27.70
N ILE A 138 12.21 -8.91 -27.86
CA ILE A 138 11.60 -8.66 -29.18
C ILE A 138 12.23 -7.42 -29.82
N THR A 139 12.36 -6.33 -29.06
CA THR A 139 12.93 -5.07 -29.55
C THR A 139 14.37 -5.25 -30.04
N GLY A 140 15.21 -5.89 -29.22
CA GLY A 140 16.61 -6.16 -29.57
C GLY A 140 16.75 -7.08 -30.79
N LEU A 141 15.94 -8.12 -30.89
CA LEU A 141 15.98 -9.05 -32.04
C LEU A 141 15.46 -8.40 -33.33
N LEU A 142 14.45 -7.54 -33.26
CA LEU A 142 14.00 -6.73 -34.40
C LEU A 142 15.11 -5.77 -34.86
N ALA A 143 15.81 -5.12 -33.93
CA ALA A 143 16.93 -4.24 -34.24
C ALA A 143 18.11 -4.98 -34.90
N LEU A 144 18.26 -6.28 -34.60
CA LEU A 144 19.21 -7.17 -35.27
C LEU A 144 18.72 -7.72 -36.63
N GLY A 145 17.51 -7.34 -37.05
CA GLY A 145 16.95 -7.68 -38.36
C GLY A 145 16.27 -9.04 -38.45
N LEU A 146 15.94 -9.69 -37.33
CA LEU A 146 15.20 -10.95 -37.35
C LEU A 146 13.74 -10.72 -37.75
N SER A 147 13.16 -11.70 -38.47
CA SER A 147 11.74 -11.65 -38.84
C SER A 147 10.83 -11.95 -37.65
N ILE A 148 9.56 -11.53 -37.75
CA ILE A 148 8.53 -11.80 -36.75
C ILE A 148 8.41 -13.31 -36.49
N GLU A 149 8.45 -14.16 -37.52
CA GLU A 149 8.34 -15.61 -37.35
C GLU A 149 9.56 -16.20 -36.63
N GLN A 150 10.76 -15.69 -36.90
CA GLN A 150 12.00 -16.13 -36.26
C GLN A 150 12.00 -15.78 -34.77
N ILE A 151 11.55 -14.56 -34.42
CA ILE A 151 11.45 -14.08 -33.04
C ILE A 151 10.38 -14.86 -32.28
N ALA A 152 9.21 -15.07 -32.89
CA ALA A 152 8.12 -15.86 -32.32
C ALA A 152 8.60 -17.29 -31.99
N THR A 153 9.34 -17.90 -32.92
CA THR A 153 9.93 -19.23 -32.72
C THR A 153 10.98 -19.23 -31.60
N ALA A 154 11.91 -18.27 -31.60
CA ALA A 154 13.00 -18.20 -30.64
C ALA A 154 12.52 -17.94 -29.20
N LEU A 155 11.48 -17.12 -29.04
CA LEU A 155 10.91 -16.76 -27.74
C LEU A 155 9.71 -17.64 -27.34
N GLN A 156 9.32 -18.61 -28.19
CA GLN A 156 8.13 -19.45 -28.01
C GLN A 156 6.86 -18.62 -27.76
N LEU A 157 6.70 -17.56 -28.56
CA LEU A 157 5.56 -16.66 -28.51
C LEU A 157 4.69 -16.85 -29.76
N GLU A 158 3.42 -16.48 -29.63
CA GLU A 158 2.55 -16.35 -30.81
C GLU A 158 3.05 -15.21 -31.71
N PRO A 159 3.07 -15.39 -33.05
CA PRO A 159 3.51 -14.35 -33.98
C PRO A 159 2.73 -13.03 -33.81
N THR A 160 1.45 -13.11 -33.46
CA THR A 160 0.60 -11.95 -33.18
C THR A 160 1.13 -11.11 -32.02
N LYS A 161 1.66 -11.74 -30.97
CA LYS A 161 2.20 -11.03 -29.80
C LYS A 161 3.49 -10.28 -30.14
N VAL A 162 4.34 -10.86 -30.99
CA VAL A 162 5.54 -10.18 -31.53
C VAL A 162 5.15 -9.02 -32.43
N GLN A 163 4.14 -9.20 -33.27
CA GLN A 163 3.63 -8.17 -34.18
C GLN A 163 3.01 -6.98 -33.43
N GLU A 164 2.24 -7.24 -32.36
CA GLU A 164 1.70 -6.20 -31.48
C GLU A 164 2.79 -5.37 -30.80
N THR A 165 3.82 -6.02 -30.27
CA THR A 165 4.97 -5.33 -29.66
C THR A 165 5.73 -4.48 -30.69
N ALA A 166 5.96 -5.01 -31.89
CA ALA A 166 6.56 -4.26 -32.99
C ALA A 166 5.72 -3.05 -33.41
N ALA A 167 4.39 -3.19 -33.48
CA ALA A 167 3.47 -2.11 -33.80
C ALA A 167 3.48 -1.00 -32.74
N ARG A 168 3.53 -1.35 -31.45
CA ARG A 168 3.68 -0.37 -30.35
C ARG A 168 4.99 0.41 -30.44
N LEU A 169 6.10 -0.26 -30.79
CA LEU A 169 7.40 0.40 -30.97
C LEU A 169 7.39 1.39 -32.15
N SER A 170 6.69 1.05 -33.24
CA SER A 170 6.55 1.93 -34.41
C SER A 170 5.62 3.12 -34.20
N SER A 171 4.79 3.11 -33.14
CA SER A 171 3.87 4.21 -32.79
C SER A 171 4.38 5.11 -31.67
N GLN A 172 5.49 4.74 -31.02
CA GLN A 172 6.18 5.56 -30.00
C GLN A 172 7.39 6.35 -30.55
N ASN A 173 7.81 6.07 -31.79
CA ASN A 173 8.82 6.83 -32.55
C ASN A 173 8.15 7.74 -33.57
#